data_AF-A0A9Q3D0N5-F1
#
_entry.id   AF-A0A9Q3D0N5-F1
#
_cell.length_a   1.000
_cell.length_b   1.000
_cell.length_c   1.000
_cell.angle_alpha   90.00
_cell.angle_beta   90.00
_cell.angle_gamma   90.00
#
_symmetry.space_group_name_H-M   'P 1'
#
loop_
_entity.id
_entity.type
_entity.pdbx_description
1 polymer ?
#
loop_
_entity_poly.entity_id
_entity_poly.type
_entity_poly.pdbx_seq_one_letter_code
_entity_poly.pdbx_strand_id
1 'polypeptide(L)'
;MDTALLFWNNIIPTCGVPKIILSDRDPKFTSEFWTNLYNMLGAKLEFYTAYHPQTHGSAERMIQAMEDILRTFCAYGMEYKDHEGYTHD
;
A
#
# COMPACT_ATOMS: atom_id res chain seq x y z
N MET A 1 -3.50 -15.52 2.62
CA MET A 1 -4.91 -15.15 2.35
C MET A 1 -5.32 -13.98 3.25
N ASP A 2 -4.85 -13.98 4.49
CA ASP A 2 -5.15 -12.98 5.52
C ASP A 2 -4.77 -11.56 5.12
N THR A 3 -3.63 -11.35 4.46
CA THR A 3 -3.21 -10.03 3.97
C THR A 3 -4.18 -9.42 2.96
N ALA A 4 -4.77 -10.25 2.08
CA ALA A 4 -5.75 -9.77 1.10
C ALA A 4 -7.08 -9.39 1.77
N LEU A 5 -7.50 -10.16 2.78
CA LEU A 5 -8.69 -9.85 3.57
C LEU A 5 -8.49 -8.58 4.41
N LEU A 6 -7.32 -8.42 5.04
CA LEU A 6 -6.97 -7.20 5.77
C LEU A 6 -6.97 -5.98 4.86
N PHE A 7 -6.39 -6.08 3.66
CA PHE A 7 -6.41 -4.99 2.68
C PHE A 7 -7.85 -4.64 2.27
N TRP A 8 -8.66 -5.66 1.94
CA TRP A 8 -10.05 -5.47 1.53
C TRP A 8 -10.90 -4.84 2.63
N ASN A 9 -10.73 -5.26 3.88
CA ASN A 9 -11.57 -4.82 4.99
C ASN A 9 -11.16 -3.48 5.57
N ASN A 10 -9.89 -3.08 5.45
CA ASN A 10 -9.39 -1.86 6.11
C ASN A 10 -9.09 -0.72 5.13
N ILE A 11 -8.64 -1.03 3.91
CA ILE A 11 -8.21 0.00 2.95
C ILE A 11 -9.35 0.38 2.01
N ILE A 12 -10.05 -0.60 1.43
CA ILE A 12 -11.10 -0.34 0.43
C ILE A 12 -12.29 0.45 1.00
N PRO A 13 -12.79 0.25 2.24
CA PRO A 13 -13.90 1.04 2.77
C PRO A 13 -13.55 2.52 2.96
N THR A 14 -12.29 2.81 3.27
CA THR A 14 -11.80 4.16 3.54
C THR A 14 -11.43 4.90 2.25
N CYS A 15 -10.80 4.20 1.30
CA CYS A 15 -10.23 4.80 0.09
C CYS A 15 -11.09 4.57 -1.17
N GLY A 16 -12.05 3.64 -1.12
CA GLY A 16 -12.67 3.06 -2.31
C GLY A 16 -11.71 2.17 -3.09
N VAL A 17 -12.19 1.60 -4.19
CA VAL A 17 -11.31 0.90 -5.13
C VAL A 17 -10.53 1.93 -5.94
N PRO A 18 -9.19 1.91 -5.90
CA PRO A 18 -8.38 2.87 -6.64
C PRO A 18 -8.53 2.66 -8.14
N LYS A 19 -8.67 3.75 -8.91
CA LYS A 19 -8.75 3.68 -10.38
C LYS A 19 -7.41 3.31 -11.02
N ILE A 20 -6.32 3.74 -10.40
CA ILE A 20 -4.95 3.46 -10.82
C ILE A 20 -4.17 3.03 -9.59
N ILE A 21 -3.51 1.88 -9.69
CA ILE A 21 -2.54 1.39 -8.72
C ILE A 21 -1.19 1.51 -9.36
N LEU A 22 -0.25 1.97 -8.57
CA LEU A 22 0.97 2.52 -9.06
C LEU A 22 2.09 1.90 -8.26
N SER A 23 2.78 0.96 -8.90
CA SER A 23 3.70 0.06 -8.21
C SER A 23 5.07 0.06 -8.86
N ASP A 24 6.06 -0.37 -8.09
CA ASP A 24 7.32 -0.82 -8.67
C ASP A 24 7.15 -2.16 -9.40
N ARG A 25 8.24 -2.65 -10.00
CA ARG A 25 8.25 -3.92 -10.73
C ARG A 25 8.49 -5.13 -9.82
N ASP A 26 8.10 -5.07 -8.55
CA ASP A 26 8.17 -6.25 -7.69
C ASP A 26 7.39 -7.43 -8.35
N PRO A 27 7.94 -8.65 -8.34
CA PRO A 27 7.31 -9.85 -8.91
C PRO A 27 5.87 -10.09 -8.43
N LYS A 28 5.51 -9.64 -7.24
CA LYS A 28 4.14 -9.73 -6.72
C LYS A 28 3.20 -8.95 -7.61
N PHE A 29 3.49 -7.68 -7.89
CA PHE A 29 2.62 -6.83 -8.70
C PHE A 29 2.70 -7.14 -10.19
N THR A 30 3.83 -7.66 -10.67
CA THR A 30 3.98 -8.06 -12.09
C THR A 30 3.44 -9.47 -12.40
N SER A 31 3.05 -10.24 -11.38
CA SER A 31 2.44 -11.56 -11.60
C SER A 31 1.08 -11.45 -12.29
N GLU A 32 0.74 -12.50 -13.05
CA GLU A 32 -0.54 -12.61 -13.74
C GLU A 32 -1.73 -12.57 -12.77
N PHE A 33 -1.59 -13.18 -11.59
CA PHE A 33 -2.63 -13.17 -10.57
C PHE A 33 -3.01 -11.75 -10.14
N TRP A 34 -2.03 -10.93 -9.74
CA TRP A 34 -2.28 -9.58 -9.24
C TRP A 34 -2.74 -8.65 -10.37
N THR A 35 -2.17 -8.79 -11.56
CA THR A 35 -2.61 -8.03 -12.74
C THR A 35 -4.08 -8.30 -13.06
N ASN A 36 -4.50 -9.56 -13.08
CA ASN A 36 -5.89 -9.94 -13.37
C ASN A 36 -6.85 -9.53 -12.25
N LEU A 37 -6.44 -9.67 -10.98
CA LEU A 37 -7.24 -9.25 -9.83
C LEU A 37 -7.59 -7.75 -9.91
N TYR A 38 -6.60 -6.89 -10.15
CA TYR A 38 -6.84 -5.45 -10.22
C TYR A 38 -7.67 -5.06 -11.44
N ASN A 39 -7.45 -5.71 -12.59
CA ASN A 39 -8.33 -5.53 -13.76
C ASN A 39 -9.79 -5.88 -13.44
N MET A 40 -10.05 -6.99 -12.73
CA MET A 40 -11.41 -7.37 -12.31
C MET A 40 -12.04 -6.37 -11.34
N LEU A 41 -11.22 -5.75 -10.48
CA LEU A 41 -11.65 -4.69 -9.56
C LEU A 41 -11.87 -3.34 -10.26
N GLY A 42 -11.55 -3.22 -11.55
CA GLY A 42 -11.63 -1.95 -12.29
C GLY A 42 -10.48 -1.00 -11.98
N ALA A 43 -9.40 -1.52 -11.39
CA ALA A 43 -8.18 -0.78 -11.10
C ALA A 43 -7.13 -1.07 -12.18
N LYS A 44 -6.56 -0.02 -12.77
CA LYS A 44 -5.45 -0.15 -13.72
C LYS A 44 -4.12 -0.22 -12.96
N LEU A 45 -3.36 -1.28 -13.15
CA LEU A 45 -2.00 -1.38 -12.59
C LEU A 45 -1.00 -0.73 -13.56
N GLU A 46 -0.28 0.28 -13.09
CA GLU A 46 0.80 0.95 -13.82
C GLU A 46 2.11 0.80 -13.07
N PHE A 47 3.19 0.54 -13.81
CA PHE A 47 4.50 0.31 -13.25
C PHE A 47 5.42 1.50 -13.52
N TYR A 48 6.06 1.98 -12.47
CA TYR A 48 7.12 2.96 -12.63
C TYR A 48 8.41 2.30 -13.08
N THR A 49 9.09 2.94 -14.02
CA THR A 49 10.50 2.66 -14.28
C THR A 49 11.29 3.26 -13.13
N ALA A 50 12.21 2.48 -12.54
CA ALA A 50 13.15 3.00 -11.56
C ALA A 50 13.71 4.35 -12.03
N TYR A 51 13.51 5.39 -11.22
CA TYR A 51 13.89 6.79 -11.46
C TYR A 51 13.04 7.56 -12.51
N HIS A 52 12.02 8.28 -12.04
CA HIS A 52 11.40 9.41 -12.76
C HIS A 52 11.23 10.61 -11.79
N PRO A 53 12.28 11.45 -11.63
CA PRO A 53 12.36 12.49 -10.60
C PRO A 53 11.26 13.55 -10.64
N GLN A 54 10.58 13.72 -11.78
CA GLN A 54 9.61 14.79 -11.99
C GLN A 54 8.18 14.40 -11.61
N THR A 55 7.84 13.11 -11.62
CA THR A 55 6.47 12.62 -11.37
C THR A 55 6.37 11.84 -10.06
N HIS A 56 7.48 11.30 -9.54
CA HIS A 56 7.46 10.36 -8.41
C HIS A 56 7.91 10.96 -7.09
N GLY A 57 8.48 12.16 -7.09
CA GLY A 57 8.98 12.76 -5.87
C GLY A 57 7.91 12.98 -4.79
N SER A 58 6.63 13.12 -5.12
CA SER A 58 5.56 13.23 -4.10
C SER A 58 5.20 11.89 -3.48
N ALA A 59 5.03 10.84 -4.29
CA ALA A 59 4.74 9.48 -3.82
C ALA A 59 5.94 8.89 -3.06
N GLU A 60 7.15 9.06 -3.58
CA GLU A 60 8.39 8.64 -2.91
C GLU A 60 8.59 9.39 -1.59
N ARG A 61 8.35 10.72 -1.54
CA ARG A 61 8.38 11.48 -0.28
C ARG A 61 7.33 11.01 0.71
N MET A 62 6.13 10.66 0.24
CA MET A 62 5.07 10.13 1.10
C MET A 62 5.44 8.75 1.65
N ILE A 63 5.97 7.85 0.82
CA ILE A 63 6.47 6.54 1.25
C ILE A 63 7.59 6.71 2.26
N GLN A 64 8.58 7.58 1.98
CA GLN A 64 9.69 7.85 2.91
C GLN A 64 9.20 8.42 4.25
N ALA A 65 8.26 9.36 4.22
CA ALA A 65 7.68 9.91 5.45
C ALA A 65 6.92 8.84 6.25
N MET A 66 6.18 7.95 5.58
CA MET A 66 5.52 6.82 6.24
C MET A 66 6.53 5.83 6.82
N GLU A 67 7.61 5.52 6.10
CA GLU A 67 8.70 4.69 6.62
C GLU A 67 9.36 5.30 7.85
N ASP A 68 9.65 6.59 7.85
CA ASP A 68 10.27 7.27 8.99
C ASP A 68 9.33 7.26 10.22
N ILE A 69 8.02 7.46 10.00
CA ILE A 69 7.01 7.33 11.06
C ILE A 69 6.99 5.90 11.60
N LEU A 70 6.95 4.89 10.73
CA LEU A 70 6.93 3.48 11.14
C LEU A 70 8.21 3.07 11.87
N ARG A 71 9.39 3.51 11.41
CA ARG A 71 10.67 3.27 12.10
C ARG A 71 10.68 3.89 13.48
N THR A 72 10.19 5.13 13.59
CA THR A 72 10.05 5.84 14.86
C THR A 72 9.10 5.07 15.78
N PHE A 73 7.91 4.72 15.29
CA PHE A 73 6.90 3.97 16.02
C PHE A 73 7.44 2.66 16.61
N CYS A 74 8.12 1.85 15.79
CA CYS A 74 8.74 0.60 16.22
C CYS A 74 9.90 0.83 17.19
N ALA A 75 10.74 1.85 16.96
CA ALA A 75 11.89 2.15 17.82
C ALA A 75 11.48 2.60 19.23
N TYR A 76 10.35 3.30 19.36
CA TYR A 76 9.78 3.70 20.65
C TYR A 76 8.93 2.61 21.30
N GLY A 77 8.81 1.42 20.69
CA GLY A 77 8.00 0.32 21.22
C GLY A 77 6.53 0.69 21.35
N MET A 78 6.03 1.58 20.48
CA MET A 78 4.64 1.98 20.53
C MET A 78 3.77 0.84 20.01
N GLU A 79 2.64 0.60 20.68
CA GLU A 79 1.65 -0.40 20.26
C GLU A 79 0.58 0.28 19.42
N TYR A 80 0.26 -0.31 18.27
CA TYR A 80 -0.83 0.20 17.45
C TYR A 80 -2.15 -0.13 18.14
N LYS A 81 -2.91 0.91 18.45
CA LYS A 81 -4.27 0.78 18.98
C LYS A 81 -5.25 1.12 17.87
N ASP A 82 -6.20 0.23 17.65
CA ASP A 82 -7.32 0.49 16.74
C ASP A 82 -8.21 1.64 17.26
N HIS A 83 -9.25 1.94 16.51
CA HIS A 83 -10.23 2.98 16.86
C HIS A 83 -11.05 2.65 18.12
N GLU A 84 -10.99 1.40 18.59
CA GLU A 84 -11.63 0.91 19.80
C GLU A 84 -10.64 0.85 21.00
N GLY A 85 -9.35 1.11 20.76
CA GLY A 85 -8.30 1.15 21.77
C GLY A 85 -7.56 -0.18 22.00
N TYR A 86 -7.82 -1.21 21.19
CA TYR A 86 -7.23 -2.53 21.32
C TYR A 86 -5.97 -2.68 20.47
N THR A 87 -5.01 -3.43 21.01
CA THR A 87 -3.83 -3.91 20.28
C THR A 87 -4.19 -5.21 19.58
N HIS A 88 -3.87 -5.32 18.30
CA HIS A 88 -4.06 -6.57 17.55
C HIS A 88 -2.72 -7.30 17.45
N ASP A 89 -2.69 -8.52 17.99
CA ASP A 89 -1.55 -9.45 17.97
C ASP A 89 -1.46 -10.22 16.64
#